data_AF-A0A844ENX1-F1
#
_entry.id   AF-A0A844ENX1-F1
#
_cell.length_a   1.000
_cell.length_b   1.000
_cell.length_c   1.000
_cell.angle_alpha   90.00
_cell.angle_beta   90.00
_cell.angle_gamma   90.00
#
_symmetry.space_group_name_H-M   'P 1'
#
loop_
_entity.id
_entity.type
_entity.pdbx_description
1 polymer ?
#
loop_
_entity_poly.entity_id
_entity_poly.type
_entity_poly.pdbx_seq_one_letter_code
_entity_poly.pdbx_strand_id
1 'polypeptide(L)'
;KGKIPVLLAGILVMTAAYSVNLRIMGRANLSLFDKPTMLKNHFLESLPPYFDSVVLGIIVVAIVTALIIYFLQTNLGQAFIATGDNPNMARSLGISTDAMQIMGLGVSNGLIGLGGALVAQNNGFADVNMGIGVIV
;
A
#
# COMPACT_ATOMS: atom_id res chain seq x y z
N LYS A 1 -7.77 -19.35 16.89
CA LYS A 1 -6.71 -18.30 16.88
C LYS A 1 -5.37 -19.01 17.02
N GLY A 2 -4.56 -19.09 15.95
CA GLY A 2 -3.27 -19.79 15.98
C GLY A 2 -2.35 -19.13 17.00
N LYS A 3 -1.89 -19.87 18.01
CA LYS A 3 -0.99 -19.39 19.07
C LYS A 3 0.46 -19.32 18.57
N ILE A 4 0.68 -18.69 17.42
CA ILE A 4 2.03 -18.52 16.87
C ILE A 4 2.62 -17.23 17.47
N PRO A 5 3.87 -17.24 17.95
CA PRO A 5 4.54 -16.02 18.39
C PRO A 5 4.53 -14.97 17.27
N VAL A 6 4.16 -13.73 17.60
CA VAL A 6 4.01 -12.62 16.63
C VAL A 6 5.30 -12.40 15.83
N LEU A 7 6.46 -12.53 16.49
CA LEU A 7 7.77 -12.43 15.84
C LEU A 7 8.00 -13.49 14.76
N LEU A 8 7.59 -14.73 15.02
CA LEU A 8 7.78 -15.82 14.06
C LEU A 8 6.85 -15.66 12.86
N ALA A 9 5.61 -15.21 13.09
CA ALA A 9 4.68 -14.86 12.02
C ALA A 9 5.22 -13.72 11.15
N GLY A 10 5.81 -12.69 11.77
CA GLY A 10 6.43 -11.57 11.06
C GLY A 10 7.56 -12.01 10.12
N ILE A 11 8.52 -12.81 10.62
CA ILE A 11 9.66 -13.30 9.82
C ILE A 11 9.18 -14.19 8.66
N LEU A 12 8.19 -15.06 8.90
CA LEU A 12 7.63 -15.93 7.86
C LEU A 12 6.94 -15.13 6.76
N VAL A 13 6.15 -14.11 7.11
CA VAL A 13 5.47 -13.25 6.13
C VAL A 13 6.47 -12.43 5.32
N MET A 14 7.51 -11.86 5.96
CA MET A 14 8.57 -11.13 5.26
C MET A 14 9.33 -12.03 4.27
N THR A 15 9.66 -13.25 4.66
CA THR A 15 10.35 -14.22 3.79
C THR A 15 9.45 -14.67 2.63
N ALA A 16 8.16 -14.89 2.89
CA ALA A 16 7.18 -15.23 1.87
C ALA A 16 7.01 -14.08 0.85
N ALA A 17 6.86 -12.85 1.33
CA ALA A 17 6.77 -11.66 0.48
C ALA A 17 8.03 -11.47 -0.38
N TYR A 18 9.22 -11.67 0.19
CA TYR A 18 10.49 -11.64 -0.53
C TYR A 18 10.52 -12.67 -1.68
N SER A 19 10.10 -13.91 -1.41
CA SER A 19 10.01 -14.98 -2.41
C SER A 19 9.01 -14.66 -3.53
N VAL A 20 7.84 -14.13 -3.19
CA VAL A 20 6.81 -13.71 -4.16
C VAL A 20 7.34 -12.58 -5.04
N ASN A 21 8.01 -11.57 -4.47
CA ASN A 21 8.61 -10.47 -5.23
C ASN A 21 9.64 -10.98 -6.24
N LEU A 22 10.54 -11.88 -5.82
CA LEU A 22 11.52 -12.50 -6.73
C LEU A 22 10.84 -13.32 -7.84
N ARG A 23 9.77 -14.05 -7.52
CA ARG A 23 9.03 -14.84 -8.52
C ARG A 23 8.35 -13.97 -9.56
N ILE A 24 7.79 -12.82 -9.15
CA ILE A 24 7.13 -11.87 -10.05
C ILE A 24 8.15 -11.11 -10.89
N MET A 25 9.26 -10.67 -10.29
CA MET A 25 10.28 -9.85 -10.97
C MET A 25 11.22 -10.68 -11.86
N GLY A 26 11.40 -11.97 -11.58
CA GLY A 26 12.29 -12.88 -12.32
C GLY A 26 13.79 -12.62 -12.13
N ARG A 27 14.17 -11.47 -11.56
CA ARG A 27 15.54 -11.06 -11.22
C ARG A 27 15.51 -10.09 -10.04
N ALA A 28 16.62 -9.98 -9.30
CA ALA A 28 16.70 -9.18 -8.08
C ALA A 28 16.62 -7.66 -8.31
N ASN A 29 17.14 -7.17 -9.44
CA ASN A 29 17.10 -5.76 -9.81
C ASN A 29 16.49 -5.61 -11.21
N LEU A 30 15.45 -4.79 -11.31
CA LEU A 30 14.81 -4.42 -12.55
C LEU A 30 14.94 -2.91 -12.76
N SER A 31 15.63 -2.52 -13.83
CA SER A 31 15.64 -1.13 -14.30
C SER A 31 14.29 -0.78 -14.92
N LEU A 32 13.72 0.36 -14.52
CA LEU A 32 12.48 0.93 -15.04
C LEU A 32 12.70 2.12 -16.01
N PHE A 33 13.95 2.51 -16.29
CA PHE A 33 14.27 3.65 -17.17
C PHE A 33 13.75 3.49 -18.61
N ASP A 34 13.77 2.26 -19.14
CA ASP A 34 13.33 1.94 -20.51
C ASP A 34 11.86 1.49 -20.63
N LYS A 35 11.12 1.44 -19.52
CA LYS A 35 9.71 1.04 -19.55
C LYS A 35 8.78 2.27 -19.63
N PRO A 36 7.60 2.15 -20.28
CA PRO A 36 6.59 3.20 -20.21
C PRO A 36 6.09 3.29 -18.77
N THR A 37 6.63 4.25 -18.02
CA THR A 37 6.18 4.62 -16.68
C THR A 37 4.99 5.56 -16.78
N MET A 38 4.14 5.62 -15.76
CA MET A 38 3.06 6.62 -15.71
C MET A 38 3.55 8.08 -15.77
N LEU A 39 4.86 8.28 -15.61
CA LEU A 39 5.59 9.53 -15.79
C LEU A 39 5.84 9.89 -17.27
N LYS A 40 5.94 8.90 -18.18
CA LYS A 40 6.11 9.11 -19.64
C LYS A 40 4.77 9.19 -20.37
N ASN A 41 3.82 9.95 -19.82
CA ASN A 41 2.60 10.32 -20.57
C ASN A 41 2.83 11.66 -21.26
N HIS A 42 2.32 11.81 -22.49
CA HIS A 42 2.44 13.02 -23.33
C HIS A 42 2.02 14.33 -22.63
N PHE A 43 1.23 14.22 -21.55
CA PHE A 43 0.77 15.33 -20.71
C PHE A 43 1.81 15.84 -19.69
N LEU A 44 2.75 14.98 -19.27
CA LEU A 44 3.81 15.30 -18.30
C LEU A 44 5.11 15.76 -18.99
N GLU A 45 5.36 15.34 -20.23
CA GLU A 45 6.51 15.82 -21.03
C GLU A 45 6.49 17.33 -21.35
N SER A 46 5.34 17.99 -21.19
CA SER A 46 5.19 19.45 -21.36
C SER A 46 5.50 20.26 -20.09
N LEU A 47 5.80 19.60 -18.97
CA LEU A 47 6.10 20.26 -17.70
C LEU A 47 7.62 20.47 -17.51
N PRO A 48 8.03 21.48 -16.71
CA PRO A 48 9.44 21.72 -16.41
C PRO A 48 10.11 20.50 -15.77
N PRO A 49 11.40 20.24 -16.06
CA PRO A 49 12.12 19.13 -15.43
C PRO A 49 11.97 19.18 -13.90
N TYR A 50 11.77 18.03 -13.28
CA TYR A 50 11.49 17.81 -11.85
C TYR A 50 10.05 18.08 -11.35
N PHE A 51 9.18 18.73 -12.12
CA PHE A 51 7.77 18.89 -11.71
C PHE A 51 6.93 17.64 -11.93
N ASP A 52 7.33 16.75 -12.83
CA ASP A 52 6.56 15.57 -13.24
C ASP A 52 6.26 14.64 -12.06
N SER A 53 7.28 14.36 -11.24
CA SER A 53 7.14 13.49 -10.06
C SER A 53 6.26 14.12 -8.98
N VAL A 54 6.33 15.44 -8.79
CA VAL A 54 5.53 16.16 -7.78
C VAL A 54 4.07 16.24 -8.22
N VAL A 55 3.82 16.57 -9.49
CA VAL A 55 2.46 16.65 -10.06
C VAL A 55 1.80 15.27 -10.04
N LEU A 56 2.51 14.22 -10.46
CA LEU A 56 2.00 12.85 -10.38
C LEU A 56 1.74 12.43 -8.93
N GLY A 57 2.64 12.76 -8.01
CA GLY A 57 2.45 12.52 -6.58
C GLY A 57 1.17 13.18 -6.03
N ILE A 58 0.95 14.46 -6.36
CA ILE A 58 -0.25 15.20 -5.94
C ILE A 58 -1.52 14.58 -6.54
N ILE A 59 -1.51 14.22 -7.83
CA ILE A 59 -2.65 13.58 -8.49
C ILE A 59 -2.98 12.24 -7.82
N VAL A 60 -1.97 11.40 -7.57
CA VAL A 60 -2.20 10.10 -6.93
C VAL A 60 -2.69 10.27 -5.50
N VAL A 61 -2.11 11.18 -4.72
CA VAL A 61 -2.59 11.49 -3.36
C VAL A 61 -4.04 11.98 -3.40
N ALA A 62 -4.38 12.91 -4.29
CA ALA A 62 -5.74 13.42 -4.43
C ALA A 62 -6.74 12.30 -4.77
N ILE A 63 -6.39 11.41 -5.70
CA ILE A 63 -7.23 10.25 -6.07
C ILE A 63 -7.38 9.30 -4.89
N VAL A 64 -6.28 8.92 -4.23
CA VAL A 64 -6.30 8.00 -3.09
C VAL A 64 -7.12 8.58 -1.94
N THR A 65 -6.94 9.87 -1.63
CA THR A 65 -7.73 10.56 -0.60
C THR A 65 -9.20 10.60 -0.97
N ALA A 66 -9.56 10.93 -2.22
CA ALA A 66 -10.95 10.92 -2.66
C ALA A 66 -11.58 9.53 -2.56
N LEU A 67 -10.85 8.47 -2.94
CA LEU A 67 -11.29 7.08 -2.82
C LEU A 67 -11.51 6.67 -1.35
N ILE A 68 -10.61 7.07 -0.45
CA ILE A 68 -10.75 6.79 0.99
C ILE A 68 -11.94 7.54 1.56
N ILE A 69 -12.15 8.80 1.21
CA ILE A 69 -13.32 9.58 1.65
C ILE A 69 -14.60 8.90 1.18
N TYR A 70 -14.69 8.53 -0.10
CA TYR A 70 -15.84 7.82 -0.65
C TYR A 70 -16.07 6.48 0.06
N PHE A 71 -15.01 5.71 0.29
CA PHE A 71 -15.07 4.45 1.01
C PHE A 71 -15.58 4.64 2.44
N LEU A 72 -15.09 5.64 3.18
CA LEU A 72 -15.49 5.93 4.54
C LEU A 72 -16.97 6.36 4.64
N GLN A 73 -17.53 6.95 3.59
CA GLN A 73 -18.96 7.31 3.54
C GLN A 73 -19.89 6.11 3.33
N THR A 74 -19.38 4.94 2.92
CA THR A 74 -20.20 3.72 2.75
C THR A 74 -20.59 3.11 4.10
N ASN A 75 -21.61 2.24 4.11
CA ASN A 75 -22.02 1.50 5.32
C ASN A 75 -20.87 0.71 5.96
N LEU A 76 -20.00 0.12 5.13
CA LEU A 76 -18.79 -0.54 5.60
C LEU A 76 -17.79 0.47 6.16
N GLY A 77 -17.59 1.62 5.51
CA GLY A 77 -16.74 2.70 6.02
C GLY A 77 -17.19 3.24 7.38
N GLN A 78 -18.49 3.41 7.59
CA GLN A 78 -19.04 3.86 8.88
C GLN A 78 -18.88 2.79 9.97
N ALA A 79 -19.07 1.51 9.63
CA ALA A 79 -18.77 0.40 10.54
C ALA A 79 -17.26 0.33 10.89
N PHE A 80 -16.39 0.79 9.98
CA PHE A 80 -14.94 0.85 10.19
C PHE A 80 -14.62 1.87 11.29
N ILE A 81 -15.16 3.07 11.12
CA ILE A 81 -15.00 4.18 12.06
C ILE A 81 -15.58 3.81 13.43
N ALA A 82 -16.81 3.27 13.47
CA ALA A 82 -17.45 2.84 14.72
C ALA A 82 -16.64 1.75 15.46
N THR A 83 -16.01 0.83 14.72
CA THR A 83 -15.12 -0.19 15.30
C THR A 83 -13.82 0.43 15.83
N GLY A 84 -13.30 1.47 15.17
CA GLY A 84 -12.12 2.22 15.61
C GLY A 84 -12.38 3.03 16.88
N ASP A 85 -13.55 3.67 16.99
CA ASP A 85 -13.92 4.47 18.16
C ASP A 85 -14.21 3.60 19.38
N ASN A 86 -15.04 2.56 19.22
CA ASN A 86 -15.36 1.66 20.32
C ASN A 86 -15.69 0.24 19.82
N PRO A 87 -14.72 -0.70 19.88
CA PRO A 87 -14.95 -2.06 19.42
C PRO A 87 -15.98 -2.82 20.27
N ASN A 88 -16.13 -2.49 21.56
CA ASN A 88 -17.12 -3.15 22.41
C ASN A 88 -18.55 -2.75 21.99
N MET A 89 -18.78 -1.47 21.70
CA MET A 89 -20.06 -0.98 21.19
C MET A 89 -20.37 -1.54 19.81
N ALA A 90 -19.40 -1.51 18.89
CA ALA A 90 -19.57 -2.04 17.54
C ALA A 90 -19.97 -3.53 17.57
N ARG A 91 -19.37 -4.32 18.46
CA ARG A 91 -19.71 -5.73 18.65
C ARG A 91 -21.14 -5.92 19.19
N SER A 92 -21.57 -5.08 20.13
CA SER A 92 -22.95 -5.09 20.65
C SER A 92 -23.99 -4.70 19.59
N LEU A 93 -23.59 -3.94 18.57
CA LEU A 93 -24.42 -3.56 17.42
C LEU A 93 -24.39 -4.59 16.28
N GLY A 94 -23.76 -5.76 16.48
CA GLY A 94 -23.70 -6.83 15.49
C GLY A 94 -22.61 -6.67 14.43
N ILE A 95 -21.69 -5.70 14.58
CA ILE A 95 -20.57 -5.49 13.66
C ILE A 95 -19.43 -6.46 14.02
N SER A 96 -18.90 -7.16 13.01
CA SER A 96 -17.76 -8.06 13.16
C SER A 96 -16.43 -7.30 13.29
N THR A 97 -16.09 -6.89 14.52
CA THR A 97 -14.87 -6.12 14.82
C THR A 97 -13.59 -6.74 14.26
N ASP A 98 -13.47 -8.07 14.33
CA ASP A 98 -12.27 -8.80 13.91
C ASP A 98 -12.09 -8.71 12.37
N ALA A 99 -13.19 -8.80 11.61
CA ALA A 99 -13.15 -8.61 10.16
C ALA A 99 -12.78 -7.17 9.79
N MET A 100 -13.26 -6.21 10.58
CA MET A 100 -12.98 -4.79 10.38
C MET A 100 -11.51 -4.44 10.61
N GLN A 101 -10.90 -5.01 11.64
CA GLN A 101 -9.47 -4.85 11.89
C GLN A 101 -8.62 -5.46 10.77
N ILE A 102 -8.97 -6.67 10.30
CA ILE A 102 -8.27 -7.32 9.18
C ILE A 102 -8.37 -6.47 7.92
N MET A 103 -9.55 -5.93 7.63
CA MET A 103 -9.75 -5.05 6.48
C MET A 103 -8.92 -3.77 6.60
N GLY A 104 -8.88 -3.13 7.78
CA GLY A 104 -8.05 -1.95 8.03
C GLY A 104 -6.55 -2.19 7.83
N LEU A 105 -6.06 -3.32 8.33
CA LEU A 105 -4.67 -3.75 8.11
C LEU A 105 -4.39 -3.99 6.62
N GLY A 106 -5.32 -4.62 5.91
CA GLY A 106 -5.22 -4.86 4.46
C GLY A 106 -5.17 -3.56 3.65
N VAL A 107 -6.09 -2.62 3.92
CA VAL A 107 -6.12 -1.32 3.25
C VAL A 107 -4.85 -0.52 3.54
N SER A 108 -4.40 -0.48 4.79
CA SER A 108 -3.16 0.21 5.19
C SER A 108 -1.94 -0.35 4.46
N ASN A 109 -1.78 -1.68 4.45
CA ASN A 109 -0.68 -2.34 3.74
C ASN A 109 -0.76 -2.12 2.22
N GLY A 110 -1.96 -2.08 1.65
CA GLY A 110 -2.17 -1.76 0.24
C GLY A 110 -1.69 -0.34 -0.11
N LEU A 111 -2.03 0.65 0.72
CA LEU A 111 -1.60 2.05 0.54
C LEU A 111 -0.09 2.20 0.66
N ILE A 112 0.54 1.50 1.63
CA ILE A 112 2.00 1.47 1.78
C ILE A 112 2.65 0.85 0.54
N GLY A 113 2.09 -0.24 0.01
CA GLY A 113 2.55 -0.88 -1.23
C GLY A 113 2.45 0.04 -2.45
N LEU A 114 1.35 0.80 -2.58
CA LEU A 114 1.20 1.82 -3.63
C LEU A 114 2.26 2.92 -3.51
N GLY A 115 2.53 3.40 -2.29
CA GLY A 115 3.62 4.34 -2.04
C GLY A 115 4.98 3.80 -2.46
N GLY A 116 5.29 2.55 -2.10
CA GLY A 116 6.52 1.87 -2.52
C GLY A 116 6.65 1.74 -4.05
N ALA A 117 5.55 1.44 -4.75
CA ALA A 117 5.53 1.37 -6.20
C ALA A 117 5.80 2.73 -6.87
N LEU A 118 5.32 3.84 -6.29
CA LEU A 118 5.63 5.20 -6.77
C LEU A 118 7.10 5.55 -6.54
N VAL A 119 7.65 5.20 -5.37
CA VAL A 119 9.07 5.43 -5.06
C VAL A 119 9.98 4.65 -6.01
N ALA A 120 9.67 3.40 -6.30
CA ALA A 120 10.43 2.59 -7.27
C ALA A 120 10.37 3.18 -8.70
N GLN A 121 9.21 3.73 -9.09
CA GLN A 121 9.08 4.43 -10.38
C GLN A 121 9.88 5.73 -10.42
N ASN A 122 9.88 6.51 -9.33
CA ASN A 122 10.63 7.76 -9.24
C ASN A 122 12.15 7.52 -9.22
N ASN A 123 12.62 6.45 -8.56
CA ASN A 123 14.03 6.09 -8.53
C ASN A 123 14.51 5.43 -9.84
N GLY A 124 13.59 4.96 -10.70
CA GLY A 124 13.92 4.36 -12.00
C GLY A 124 14.44 2.93 -11.93
N PHE A 125 14.42 2.29 -10.76
CA PHE A 125 14.75 0.89 -10.58
C PHE A 125 13.96 0.30 -9.40
N ALA A 126 13.69 -1.00 -9.47
CA ALA A 126 13.09 -1.78 -8.40
C ALA A 126 14.07 -2.88 -8.01
N ASP A 127 14.50 -2.87 -6.76
CA ASP A 127 15.34 -3.92 -6.17
C ASP A 127 14.59 -4.56 -4.99
N VAL A 128 14.63 -5.89 -4.91
CA VAL A 128 13.97 -6.65 -3.83
C VAL A 128 14.57 -6.30 -2.45
N ASN A 129 15.80 -5.78 -2.42
CA ASN A 129 16.47 -5.35 -1.20
C ASN A 129 16.03 -3.96 -0.70
N MET A 130 15.24 -3.18 -1.48
CA MET A 130 14.82 -1.82 -1.07
C MET A 130 13.98 -1.79 0.21
N GLY A 131 13.41 -2.92 0.63
CA GLY A 131 12.65 -3.06 1.88
C GLY A 131 13.42 -3.77 3.00
N ILE A 132 14.67 -4.20 2.78
CA ILE A 132 15.46 -4.91 3.81
C ILE A 132 15.95 -3.88 4.82
N GLY A 133 15.54 -4.04 6.08
CA GLY A 133 15.89 -3.15 7.19
C GLY A 133 14.73 -2.33 7.75
N VAL A 134 13.54 -2.37 7.14
CA VAL A 134 12.32 -1.89 7.79
C VAL A 134 11.97 -2.88 8.90
N ILE A 135 12.09 -2.44 10.15
CA ILE A 135 11.84 -3.25 11.35
C ILE A 135 10.34 -3.60 11.39
N VAL A 136 10.05 -4.88 11.66
CA VAL A 136 8.71 -5.45 11.84
C VAL A 136 8.16 -5.16 13.23
#